data_AF-A0A831RIV8-F1
#
_entry.id   AF-A0A831RIV8-F1
#
_cell.length_a   1.000
_cell.length_b   1.000
_cell.length_c   1.000
_cell.angle_alpha   90.00
_cell.angle_beta   90.00
_cell.angle_gamma   90.00
#
_symmetry.space_group_name_H-M   'P 1'
#
loop_
_entity.id
_entity.type
_entity.pdbx_description
1 polymer ?
#
loop_
_entity_poly.entity_id
_entity_poly.type
_entity_poly.pdbx_seq_one_letter_code
_entity_poly.pdbx_strand_id
1 'polypeptide(L)'
;MFLAGWVLVLTHLPASVLDTEAIGQLYRVRWQVELSIKRLKSLLNWDRLRARQGSELAEVYLYGKLLYTLVLEKLAGKRFGRQWTCLDRKRQGTWWRIWHLLKQAIDAAIMMPWQWRPERYEACRKVMMERPRKRTLQTLPKPAIDLLERCRRLELSNV
;
A
#
# COMPACT_ATOMS: atom_id res chain seq x y z
N MET A 1 -20.46 41.16 -11.12
CA MET A 1 -20.05 39.76 -10.90
C MET A 1 -21.19 38.84 -11.37
N PHE A 2 -21.35 38.65 -12.69
CA PHE A 2 -22.59 38.11 -13.28
C PHE A 2 -22.82 36.60 -13.11
N LEU A 3 -21.79 35.83 -12.74
CA LEU A 3 -21.83 34.37 -12.69
C LEU A 3 -21.49 33.81 -11.30
N ALA A 4 -21.45 34.66 -10.27
CA ALA A 4 -21.26 34.20 -8.89
C ALA A 4 -22.45 33.31 -8.47
N GLY A 5 -22.15 32.14 -7.89
CA GLY A 5 -23.17 31.18 -7.44
C GLY A 5 -23.61 30.16 -8.50
N TRP A 6 -23.10 30.24 -9.73
CA TRP A 6 -23.43 29.30 -10.79
C TRP A 6 -22.35 28.22 -10.97
N VAL A 7 -22.77 27.01 -11.32
CA VAL A 7 -21.88 25.94 -11.83
C VAL A 7 -22.02 25.90 -13.34
N LEU A 8 -20.96 26.27 -14.05
CA LEU A 8 -20.92 26.21 -15.51
C LEU A 8 -20.34 24.86 -15.94
N VAL A 9 -21.10 24.11 -16.73
CA VAL A 9 -20.66 22.83 -17.32
C VAL A 9 -20.59 23.01 -18.83
N LEU A 10 -19.37 22.92 -19.38
CA LEU A 10 -19.15 22.95 -20.82
C LEU A 10 -19.14 21.53 -21.35
N THR A 11 -19.94 21.27 -22.38
CA THR A 11 -20.06 19.94 -22.99
C THR A 11 -20.24 20.06 -24.50
N HIS A 12 -19.78 19.05 -25.23
CA HIS A 12 -20.02 18.90 -26.67
C HIS A 12 -21.30 18.11 -26.96
N LEU A 13 -21.96 17.59 -25.92
CA LEU A 13 -23.23 16.89 -26.08
C LEU A 13 -24.34 17.87 -26.43
N PRO A 14 -25.13 17.60 -27.49
CA PRO A 14 -26.26 18.45 -27.82
C PRO A 14 -27.39 18.26 -26.81
N ALA A 15 -28.16 19.32 -26.57
CA ALA A 15 -29.30 19.31 -25.64
C ALA A 15 -30.40 18.31 -26.05
N SER A 16 -30.44 17.89 -27.32
CA SER A 16 -31.35 16.84 -27.81
C SER A 16 -30.97 15.43 -27.33
N VAL A 17 -29.73 15.22 -26.88
CA VAL A 17 -29.26 13.92 -26.36
C VAL A 17 -29.40 13.86 -24.84
N LEU A 18 -28.99 14.92 -24.14
CA LEU A 18 -29.05 15.03 -22.68
C LEU A 18 -29.43 16.45 -22.29
N ASP A 19 -30.45 16.58 -21.46
CA ASP A 19 -30.88 17.87 -20.94
C ASP A 19 -29.91 18.44 -19.89
N THR A 20 -30.10 19.72 -19.54
CA THR A 20 -29.25 20.44 -18.59
C THR A 20 -29.25 19.79 -17.21
N GLU A 21 -30.38 19.24 -16.76
CA GLU A 21 -30.47 18.60 -15.45
C GLU A 21 -29.62 17.32 -15.42
N ALA A 22 -29.77 16.46 -16.43
CA ALA A 22 -29.02 15.22 -16.55
C ALA A 22 -27.51 15.49 -16.71
N ILE A 23 -27.10 16.52 -17.46
CA ILE A 23 -25.70 16.97 -17.53
C ILE A 23 -25.20 17.38 -16.14
N GLY A 24 -26.01 18.13 -15.38
CA GLY A 24 -25.69 18.52 -14.01
C GLY A 24 -25.52 17.32 -13.08
N GLN A 25 -26.40 16.32 -13.18
CA GLN A 25 -26.31 15.07 -12.43
C GLN A 25 -25.06 14.27 -12.81
N LEU A 26 -24.76 14.15 -14.11
CA LEU A 26 -23.56 13.50 -14.62
C LEU A 26 -22.29 14.18 -14.11
N TYR A 27 -22.25 15.52 -14.10
CA TYR A 27 -21.12 16.27 -13.56
C TYR A 27 -20.89 15.98 -12.06
N ARG A 28 -21.95 15.80 -11.26
CA ARG A 28 -21.83 15.42 -9.84
C ARG A 28 -21.19 14.03 -9.64
N VAL A 29 -21.31 13.14 -10.62
CA VAL A 29 -20.66 11.82 -10.58
C VAL A 29 -19.12 11.92 -10.61
N ARG A 30 -18.55 13.08 -10.97
CA ARG A 30 -17.09 13.34 -10.89
C ARG A 30 -16.49 13.01 -9.51
N TRP A 31 -17.25 13.18 -8.43
CA TRP A 31 -16.83 12.79 -7.07
C TRP A 31 -16.39 11.31 -6.96
N GLN A 32 -16.88 10.44 -7.84
CA GLN A 32 -16.44 9.03 -7.88
C GLN A 32 -14.95 8.87 -8.21
N VAL A 33 -14.39 9.80 -8.99
CA VAL A 33 -12.95 9.85 -9.26
C VAL A 33 -12.19 10.19 -7.98
N GLU A 34 -12.67 11.19 -7.23
CA GLU A 34 -12.06 11.57 -5.94
C GLU A 34 -12.10 10.43 -4.93
N LEU A 35 -13.23 9.72 -4.82
CA LEU A 35 -13.34 8.53 -3.97
C LEU A 35 -12.39 7.42 -4.40
N SER A 36 -12.18 7.24 -5.70
CA SER A 36 -11.25 6.25 -6.23
C SER A 36 -9.80 6.63 -5.87
N ILE A 37 -9.41 7.88 -6.07
CA ILE A 37 -8.09 8.39 -5.66
C ILE A 37 -7.90 8.26 -4.14
N LYS A 38 -8.93 8.58 -3.34
CA LYS A 38 -8.91 8.43 -1.89
C LYS A 38 -8.68 6.98 -1.49
N ARG A 39 -9.36 6.02 -2.14
CA ARG A 39 -9.16 4.59 -1.92
C ARG A 39 -7.72 4.16 -2.24
N LEU A 40 -7.16 4.63 -3.35
CA LEU A 40 -5.78 4.32 -3.74
C LEU A 40 -4.77 4.86 -2.73
N LYS A 41 -4.93 6.11 -2.27
CA LYS A 41 -4.05 6.69 -1.24
C LYS A 41 -4.19 5.92 0.09
N SER A 42 -5.40 5.79 0.61
CA SER A 42 -5.64 5.21 1.93
C SER A 42 -5.34 3.71 2.03
N LEU A 43 -5.69 2.92 1.01
CA LEU A 43 -5.50 1.46 1.07
C LEU A 43 -4.15 1.03 0.48
N LEU A 44 -3.71 1.69 -0.59
CA LEU A 44 -2.56 1.23 -1.38
C LEU A 44 -1.34 2.17 -1.25
N ASN A 45 -1.43 3.21 -0.42
CA ASN A 45 -0.35 4.15 -0.13
C ASN A 45 0.24 4.77 -1.40
N TRP A 46 -0.61 5.17 -2.36
CA TRP A 46 -0.17 5.80 -3.61
C TRP A 46 0.54 7.14 -3.39
N ASP A 47 0.29 7.79 -2.26
CA ASP A 47 0.94 9.02 -1.79
C ASP A 47 2.29 8.78 -1.09
N ARG A 48 2.72 7.53 -0.90
CA ARG A 48 3.95 7.18 -0.16
C ARG A 48 4.92 6.38 -1.04
N LEU A 49 5.58 7.08 -1.97
CA LEU A 49 6.67 6.50 -2.75
C LEU A 49 7.99 6.64 -1.99
N ARG A 50 8.75 5.54 -1.90
CA ARG A 50 10.10 5.52 -1.29
C ARG A 50 11.17 5.76 -2.36
N ALA A 51 10.97 6.81 -3.17
CA ALA A 51 11.86 7.17 -4.26
C ALA A 51 11.88 8.68 -4.45
N ARG A 52 13.00 9.20 -4.98
CA ARG A 52 13.11 10.63 -5.32
C ARG A 52 12.21 10.93 -6.51
N GLN A 53 11.53 12.08 -6.48
CA GLN A 53 10.74 12.56 -7.62
C GLN A 53 11.61 12.63 -8.89
N GLY A 54 11.08 12.12 -10.00
CA GLY A 54 11.77 12.11 -11.30
C GLY A 54 12.88 11.06 -11.43
N SER A 55 13.06 10.15 -10.46
CA SER A 55 13.99 9.03 -10.60
C SER A 55 13.33 7.82 -11.29
N GLU A 56 14.11 7.02 -12.00
CA GLU A 56 13.66 5.73 -12.57
C GLU A 56 13.04 4.81 -11.49
N LEU A 57 13.60 4.84 -10.28
CA LEU A 57 13.04 4.11 -9.15
C LEU A 57 11.60 4.55 -8.82
N ALA A 58 11.28 5.84 -8.96
CA ALA A 58 9.91 6.31 -8.75
C ALA A 58 8.97 5.74 -9.81
N GLU A 59 9.40 5.62 -11.06
CA GLU A 59 8.62 4.97 -12.12
C GLU A 59 8.39 3.49 -11.81
N VAL A 60 9.43 2.77 -11.39
CA VAL A 60 9.30 1.36 -10.96
C VAL A 60 8.28 1.22 -9.82
N TYR A 61 8.30 2.12 -8.84
CA TYR A 61 7.29 2.15 -7.77
C TYR A 61 5.88 2.43 -8.30
N LEU A 62 5.72 3.38 -9.22
CA LEU A 62 4.43 3.72 -9.82
C LEU A 62 3.88 2.55 -10.62
N TYR A 63 4.68 1.95 -11.51
CA TYR A 63 4.25 0.80 -12.30
C TYR A 63 3.93 -0.41 -11.44
N GLY A 64 4.73 -0.69 -10.40
CA GLY A 64 4.44 -1.76 -9.45
C GLY A 64 3.12 -1.55 -8.71
N LYS A 65 2.85 -0.32 -8.23
CA LYS A 65 1.58 0.03 -7.59
C LYS A 65 0.40 -0.01 -8.57
N LEU A 66 0.60 0.40 -9.81
CA LEU A 66 -0.40 0.33 -10.87
C LEU A 66 -0.78 -1.12 -11.16
N LEU A 67 0.22 -1.98 -11.39
CA LEU A 67 0.01 -3.42 -11.61
C LEU A 67 -0.74 -4.06 -10.44
N TYR A 68 -0.30 -3.78 -9.21
CA TYR A 68 -0.96 -4.30 -8.00
C TYR A 68 -2.43 -3.86 -7.90
N THR A 69 -2.70 -2.59 -8.22
CA THR A 69 -4.07 -2.02 -8.23
C THR A 69 -4.93 -2.71 -9.28
N LEU A 70 -4.41 -2.93 -10.49
CA LEU A 70 -5.12 -3.64 -11.57
C LEU A 70 -5.42 -5.10 -11.22
N VAL A 71 -4.47 -5.79 -10.56
CA VAL A 71 -4.68 -7.16 -10.08
C VAL A 71 -5.79 -7.20 -9.04
N LEU A 72 -5.78 -6.27 -8.08
CA LEU A 72 -6.86 -6.13 -7.10
C LEU A 72 -8.21 -5.91 -7.77
N GLU A 73 -8.30 -4.96 -8.71
CA GLU A 73 -9.53 -4.68 -9.44
C GLU A 73 -10.06 -5.89 -10.21
N LYS A 74 -9.17 -6.59 -10.90
CA LYS A 74 -9.52 -7.80 -11.66
C LYS A 74 -10.03 -8.91 -10.75
N LEU A 75 -9.36 -9.17 -9.63
CA LEU A 75 -9.77 -10.18 -8.66
C LEU A 75 -11.10 -9.81 -7.99
N ALA A 76 -11.26 -8.55 -7.62
CA ALA A 76 -12.47 -8.05 -7.00
C ALA A 76 -13.67 -8.18 -7.96
N GLY A 77 -13.50 -7.78 -9.22
CA GLY A 77 -14.50 -7.95 -10.26
C GLY A 77 -14.83 -9.43 -10.56
N LYS A 78 -13.82 -10.31 -10.60
CA LYS A 78 -14.03 -11.74 -10.82
C LYS A 78 -14.79 -12.42 -9.67
N ARG A 79 -14.52 -12.03 -8.42
CA ARG A 79 -15.07 -12.71 -7.23
C ARG A 79 -16.40 -12.14 -6.76
N PHE A 80 -16.62 -10.84 -6.92
CA PHE A 80 -17.80 -10.14 -6.38
C PHE A 80 -18.65 -9.46 -7.44
N GLY A 81 -18.26 -9.56 -8.71
CA GLY A 81 -18.91 -8.89 -9.84
C GLY A 81 -18.64 -7.38 -9.90
N ARG A 82 -19.13 -6.73 -10.95
CA ARG A 82 -18.98 -5.27 -11.17
C ARG A 82 -20.13 -4.43 -10.58
N GLN A 83 -21.07 -5.07 -9.89
CA GLN A 83 -22.27 -4.44 -9.32
C GLN A 83 -21.99 -3.44 -8.18
N TRP A 84 -20.74 -3.37 -7.72
CA TRP A 84 -20.29 -2.41 -6.70
C TRP A 84 -19.69 -1.13 -7.31
N THR A 85 -19.28 -1.17 -8.59
CA THR A 85 -18.72 -0.04 -9.36
C THR A 85 -19.74 0.62 -10.28
N CYS A 86 -20.77 -0.11 -10.67
CA CYS A 86 -21.76 0.36 -11.64
C CYS A 86 -22.49 1.62 -11.16
N LEU A 87 -22.80 2.48 -12.12
CA LEU A 87 -23.53 3.74 -11.93
C LEU A 87 -24.93 3.69 -12.53
N ASP A 88 -25.18 2.73 -13.43
CA ASP A 88 -26.44 2.44 -14.12
C ASP A 88 -27.50 1.78 -13.22
N ARG A 89 -27.18 1.48 -11.97
CA ARG A 89 -28.10 0.83 -11.01
C ARG A 89 -27.79 1.25 -9.58
N LYS A 90 -28.71 0.95 -8.67
CA LYS A 90 -28.53 1.20 -7.24
C LYS A 90 -27.29 0.46 -6.72
N ARG A 91 -26.39 1.22 -6.08
CA ARG A 91 -25.15 0.67 -5.53
C ARG A 91 -25.45 -0.19 -4.32
N GLN A 92 -24.90 -1.40 -4.30
CA GLN A 92 -25.05 -2.35 -3.19
C GLN A 92 -24.05 -2.10 -2.05
N GLY A 93 -23.00 -1.32 -2.29
CA GLY A 93 -22.04 -0.94 -1.26
C GLY A 93 -20.78 -0.27 -1.82
N THR A 94 -19.76 -0.11 -0.99
CA THR A 94 -18.47 0.47 -1.38
C THR A 94 -17.39 -0.60 -1.49
N TRP A 95 -16.47 -0.42 -2.43
CA TRP A 95 -15.32 -1.32 -2.61
C TRP A 95 -14.33 -1.34 -1.45
N TRP A 96 -14.47 -0.44 -0.47
CA TRP A 96 -13.44 -0.17 0.52
C TRP A 96 -13.05 -1.41 1.32
N ARG A 97 -14.03 -2.08 1.93
CA ARG A 97 -13.78 -3.26 2.77
C ARG A 97 -13.37 -4.48 1.93
N ILE A 98 -13.95 -4.63 0.74
CA ILE A 98 -13.58 -5.70 -0.20
C ILE A 98 -12.12 -5.57 -0.63
N TRP A 99 -11.71 -4.37 -1.04
CA TRP A 99 -10.32 -4.10 -1.42
C TRP A 99 -9.37 -4.30 -0.26
N HIS A 100 -9.75 -3.87 0.95
CA HIS A 100 -8.94 -4.10 2.14
C HIS A 100 -8.70 -5.60 2.39
N LEU A 101 -9.75 -6.42 2.32
CA LEU A 101 -9.65 -7.88 2.49
C LEU A 101 -8.82 -8.54 1.38
N LEU A 102 -9.04 -8.16 0.12
CA LEU A 102 -8.27 -8.68 -1.01
C LEU A 102 -6.81 -8.27 -0.93
N LYS A 103 -6.51 -7.03 -0.52
CA LYS A 103 -5.16 -6.54 -0.28
C LYS A 103 -4.45 -7.40 0.76
N GLN A 104 -5.10 -7.67 1.90
CA GLN A 104 -4.53 -8.57 2.92
C GLN A 104 -4.26 -9.97 2.38
N ALA A 105 -5.18 -10.53 1.60
CA ALA A 105 -5.02 -11.85 1.00
C ALA A 105 -3.87 -11.90 -0.02
N ILE A 106 -3.73 -10.87 -0.87
CA ILE A 106 -2.65 -10.78 -1.85
C ILE A 106 -1.31 -10.54 -1.16
N ASP A 107 -1.25 -9.63 -0.19
CA ASP A 107 -0.03 -9.38 0.57
C ASP A 107 0.44 -10.66 1.27
N ALA A 108 -0.49 -11.40 1.87
CA ALA A 108 -0.18 -12.73 2.39
C ALA A 108 0.34 -13.63 1.28
N ALA A 109 -0.37 -13.81 0.16
CA ALA A 109 0.07 -14.68 -0.93
C ALA A 109 1.45 -14.31 -1.51
N ILE A 110 1.78 -13.01 -1.61
CA ILE A 110 3.09 -12.53 -2.06
C ILE A 110 4.16 -12.82 -1.02
N MET A 111 3.85 -12.68 0.27
CA MET A 111 4.81 -12.82 1.38
C MET A 111 4.97 -14.28 1.86
N MET A 112 3.97 -15.15 1.65
CA MET A 112 3.97 -16.57 2.05
C MET A 112 5.18 -17.36 1.53
N PRO A 113 5.66 -17.18 0.28
CA PRO A 113 6.90 -17.79 -0.18
C PRO A 113 8.16 -17.37 0.59
N TRP A 114 8.11 -16.21 1.26
CA TRP A 114 9.19 -15.61 2.05
C TRP A 114 9.10 -15.94 3.54
N GLN A 115 8.33 -16.96 3.90
CA GLN A 115 8.37 -17.48 5.25
C GLN A 115 9.79 -17.94 5.60
N TRP A 116 10.24 -17.58 6.80
CA TRP A 116 11.48 -18.08 7.34
C TRP A 116 11.43 -19.59 7.37
N ARG A 117 12.43 -20.21 6.74
CA ARG A 117 12.61 -21.66 6.75
C ARG A 117 13.56 -21.97 7.89
N PRO A 118 13.08 -22.49 9.04
CA PRO A 118 13.94 -22.77 10.19
C PRO A 118 15.07 -23.74 9.83
N GLU A 119 14.85 -24.59 8.83
CA GLU A 119 15.83 -25.52 8.28
C GLU A 119 17.05 -24.82 7.66
N ARG A 120 16.94 -23.51 7.37
CA ARG A 120 18.00 -22.66 6.83
C ARG A 120 18.42 -21.57 7.81
N TYR A 121 18.35 -21.84 9.11
CA TYR A 121 18.60 -20.87 10.18
C TYR A 121 19.83 -19.97 9.97
N GLU A 122 20.99 -20.54 9.60
CA GLU A 122 22.21 -19.73 9.41
C GLU A 122 22.10 -18.72 8.26
N ALA A 123 21.43 -19.10 7.16
CA ALA A 123 21.15 -18.17 6.08
C ALA A 123 20.14 -17.09 6.52
N CYS A 124 19.14 -17.47 7.31
CA CYS A 124 18.15 -16.54 7.86
C CYS A 124 18.81 -15.52 8.81
N ARG A 125 19.62 -16.01 9.75
CA ARG A 125 20.43 -15.22 10.67
C ARG A 125 21.28 -14.20 9.92
N LYS A 126 21.93 -14.60 8.82
CA LYS A 126 22.78 -13.71 8.01
C LYS A 126 22.01 -12.53 7.41
N VAL A 127 20.77 -12.74 6.96
CA VAL A 127 19.92 -11.68 6.40
C VAL A 127 19.35 -10.77 7.50
N MET A 128 19.10 -11.32 8.69
CA MET A 128 18.60 -10.56 9.84
C MET A 128 19.67 -9.65 10.47
N MET A 129 20.96 -9.95 10.28
CA MET A 129 22.03 -9.07 10.74
C MET A 129 21.93 -7.69 10.07
N GLU A 130 22.16 -6.62 10.83
CA GLU A 130 22.24 -5.27 10.27
C GLU A 130 23.26 -5.23 9.12
N ARG A 131 23.01 -4.37 8.13
CA ARG A 131 23.99 -4.14 7.05
C ARG A 131 25.34 -3.76 7.68
N PRO A 132 26.48 -4.19 7.10
CA PRO A 132 27.80 -3.85 7.61
C PRO A 132 27.92 -2.34 7.87
N ARG A 133 28.16 -1.96 9.13
CA ARG A 133 28.33 -0.57 9.53
C ARG A 133 29.82 -0.25 9.62
N LYS A 134 30.17 1.03 9.39
CA LYS A 134 31.52 1.54 9.63
C LYS A 134 31.93 1.48 11.11
N ARG A 135 30.96 1.53 12.03
CA ARG A 135 31.19 1.38 13.46
C ARG A 135 31.10 -0.10 13.83
N THR A 136 32.16 -0.65 14.41
CA THR A 136 32.17 -2.01 14.96
C THR A 136 31.17 -2.12 16.11
N LEU A 137 30.54 -3.30 16.22
CA LEU A 137 29.72 -3.63 17.39
C LEU A 137 30.62 -3.64 18.63
N GLN A 138 30.14 -3.01 19.70
CA GLN A 138 30.91 -2.91 20.94
C GLN A 138 31.00 -4.29 21.58
N THR A 139 32.21 -4.65 22.00
CA THR A 139 32.48 -5.84 22.81
C THR A 139 32.99 -5.41 24.18
N LEU A 140 32.82 -6.25 25.19
CA LEU A 140 33.43 -6.00 26.49
C LEU A 140 34.96 -5.94 26.36
N PRO A 141 35.62 -5.03 27.09
CA PRO A 141 37.08 -5.00 27.12
C PRO A 141 37.61 -6.27 27.81
N LYS A 142 38.79 -6.73 27.40
CA LYS A 142 39.40 -7.98 27.90
C LYS A 142 39.39 -8.11 29.44
N PRO A 143 39.74 -7.08 30.24
CA PRO A 143 39.71 -7.19 31.70
C PRO A 143 38.30 -7.47 32.27
N ALA A 144 37.25 -6.96 31.64
CA ALA A 144 35.88 -7.23 32.06
C ALA A 144 35.46 -8.67 31.73
N ILE A 145 35.94 -9.20 30.59
CA ILE A 145 35.74 -10.61 30.21
C ILE A 145 36.47 -11.53 31.22
N ASP A 146 37.73 -11.23 31.52
CA ASP A 146 38.54 -12.02 32.47
C ASP A 146 37.90 -12.04 33.88
N LEU A 147 37.34 -10.90 34.32
CA LEU A 147 36.61 -10.81 35.58
C LEU A 147 35.33 -11.66 35.55
N LEU A 148 34.56 -11.60 34.47
CA LEU A 148 33.34 -12.41 34.31
C LEU A 148 33.66 -13.92 34.34
N GLU A 149 34.71 -14.35 33.66
CA GLU A 149 35.15 -15.75 33.70
C GLU A 149 35.60 -16.20 35.09
N ARG A 150 36.25 -15.32 35.85
CA ARG A 150 36.62 -15.57 37.24
C ARG A 150 35.39 -15.66 38.15
N CYS A 151 34.42 -14.77 37.97
CA CYS A 151 33.16 -14.82 38.73
C CYS A 151 32.35 -16.08 38.44
N ARG A 152 32.29 -16.55 37.18
CA ARG A 152 31.64 -17.82 36.81
C ARG A 152 32.32 -19.04 37.44
N ARG A 153 33.65 -19.08 37.45
CA ARG A 153 34.42 -20.16 38.11
C ARG A 153 34.20 -20.23 39.62
N LEU A 154 33.86 -19.11 40.24
CA LEU A 154 33.61 -18.99 41.67
C LEU A 154 32.11 -19.10 42.02
N GLU A 155 31.24 -19.39 41.05
CA GLU A 155 29.77 -19.42 41.20
C GLU A 155 29.17 -18.10 41.74
N LEU A 156 29.90 -16.99 41.61
CA LEU A 156 29.47 -15.65 42.05
C LEU A 156 28.62 -14.94 41.00
N SER A 157 28.35 -15.58 39.86
CA SER A 157 27.54 -15.04 38.77
C SER A 157 26.41 -16.00 38.42
N ASN A 158 25.16 -15.51 38.46
CA ASN A 158 23.97 -16.23 38.02
C ASN A 158 23.75 -16.14 36.49
N VAL A 159 24.79 -15.79 35.72
CA VAL A 159 24.75 -15.62 34.25
C VAL A 159 25.62 -16.63 33.53
#